data_AF-A0A3R7AVZ8-F1
#
_entry.id   AF-A0A3R7AVZ8-F1
#
_cell.length_a   1.000
_cell.length_b   1.000
_cell.length_c   1.000
_cell.angle_alpha   90.00
_cell.angle_beta   90.00
_cell.angle_gamma   90.00
#
_symmetry.space_group_name_H-M   'P 1'
#
loop_
_entity.id
_entity.type
_entity.pdbx_description
1 polymer ?
#
loop_
_entity_poly.entity_id
_entity_poly.type
_entity_poly.pdbx_seq_one_letter_code
_entity_poly.pdbx_strand_id
1 'polypeptide(L)'
;MGNILEIRDLFVRFYTYEGIVKAIEGVNLDLKEGETLGLVGETGCGKSVTSLSTLMLVPPPGRIEGGRIFFKKGKKKIDMVQQKEEDLQKIRGKDISMIFQEPSAALDPVYTVSDQIAEAIMHHRREEMYMKAFKQIEDRLKKE
;
A
#
# COMPACT_ATOMS: atom_id res chain seq x y z
N MET A 1 -16.93 -14.44 -6.77
CA MET A 1 -15.64 -13.70 -6.80
C MET A 1 -15.95 -12.22 -6.71
N GLY A 2 -15.37 -11.51 -5.75
CA GLY A 2 -15.58 -10.07 -5.58
C GLY A 2 -14.29 -9.29 -5.87
N ASN A 3 -14.41 -7.98 -6.01
CA ASN A 3 -13.25 -7.11 -6.22
C ASN A 3 -12.45 -6.99 -4.92
N ILE A 4 -11.13 -7.16 -5.00
CA ILE A 4 -10.19 -6.94 -3.88
C ILE A 4 -9.84 -5.45 -3.76
N LEU A 5 -9.79 -4.75 -4.89
CA LEU A 5 -9.55 -3.31 -5.00
C LEU A 5 -10.53 -2.71 -6.00
N GLU A 6 -11.12 -1.57 -5.64
CA GLU A 6 -11.97 -0.76 -6.53
C GLU A 6 -11.55 0.71 -6.41
N ILE A 7 -11.28 1.35 -7.54
CA ILE A 7 -11.06 2.79 -7.64
C ILE A 7 -12.27 3.39 -8.35
N ARG A 8 -12.83 4.46 -7.79
CA ARG A 8 -13.99 5.16 -8.36
C ARG A 8 -13.73 6.66 -8.42
N ASP A 9 -13.83 7.21 -9.63
CA ASP A 9 -13.69 8.64 -9.95
C ASP A 9 -12.52 9.30 -9.22
N LEU A 10 -11.34 8.68 -9.27
CA LEU A 10 -10.15 9.19 -8.59
C LEU A 10 -9.64 10.47 -9.27
N PHE A 11 -9.38 11.51 -8.48
CA PHE A 11 -8.74 12.75 -8.92
C PHE A 11 -7.51 13.05 -8.08
N VAL A 12 -6.38 13.28 -8.74
CA VAL A 12 -5.10 13.60 -8.07
C VAL A 12 -4.47 14.81 -8.73
N ARG A 13 -4.10 15.81 -7.91
CA ARG A 13 -3.50 17.07 -8.36
C ARG A 13 -2.22 17.36 -7.63
N PHE A 14 -1.25 17.93 -8.32
CA PHE A 14 0.00 18.42 -7.75
C PHE A 14 0.02 19.94 -7.88
N TYR A 15 0.20 20.62 -6.76
CA TYR A 15 0.26 22.09 -6.69
C TYR A 15 1.71 22.54 -6.75
N THR A 16 2.18 22.87 -7.95
CA THR A 16 3.56 23.32 -8.18
C THR A 16 3.60 24.84 -8.29
N TYR A 17 4.81 25.42 -8.27
CA TYR A 17 5.00 26.86 -8.48
C TYR A 17 4.57 27.32 -9.88
N GLU A 18 4.62 26.42 -10.86
CA GLU A 18 4.25 26.72 -12.26
C GLU A 18 2.75 26.48 -12.53
N GLY A 19 2.01 25.94 -11.56
CA GLY A 19 0.57 25.75 -11.65
C GLY A 19 0.09 24.40 -11.10
N ILE A 20 -1.16 24.05 -11.43
CA ILE A 20 -1.77 22.81 -10.98
C ILE A 20 -1.61 21.74 -12.07
N VAL A 21 -0.83 20.70 -11.76
CA VAL A 21 -0.72 19.51 -12.61
C VAL A 21 -1.84 18.54 -12.26
N LYS A 22 -2.70 18.26 -13.24
CA LYS A 22 -3.78 17.28 -13.15
C LYS A 22 -3.25 15.88 -13.47
N ALA A 23 -2.67 15.22 -12.48
CA ALA A 23 -2.02 13.92 -12.68
C ALA A 23 -3.02 12.80 -12.96
N ILE A 24 -4.20 12.84 -12.34
CA ILE A 24 -5.28 11.86 -12.52
C ILE A 24 -6.62 12.61 -12.61
N GLU A 25 -7.41 12.33 -13.64
CA GLU A 25 -8.74 12.92 -13.85
C GLU A 25 -9.77 11.81 -14.12
N GLY A 26 -10.42 11.31 -13.06
CA GLY A 26 -11.58 10.40 -13.17
C GLY A 26 -11.23 8.93 -13.45
N VAL A 27 -10.17 8.40 -12.84
CA VAL A 27 -9.81 6.99 -13.03
C VAL A 27 -10.78 6.06 -12.32
N ASN A 28 -11.24 5.04 -13.05
CA ASN A 28 -12.07 3.94 -12.55
C ASN A 28 -11.35 2.61 -12.84
N LEU A 29 -11.22 1.75 -11.84
CA LEU A 29 -10.48 0.50 -11.94
C LEU A 29 -11.06 -0.54 -11.00
N ASP A 30 -11.12 -1.79 -11.46
CA ASP A 30 -11.51 -2.96 -10.66
C ASP A 30 -10.42 -4.02 -10.76
N LEU A 31 -10.08 -4.60 -9.61
CA LEU A 31 -9.20 -5.76 -9.52
C LEU A 31 -9.92 -6.84 -8.73
N LYS A 32 -10.05 -8.04 -9.30
CA LYS A 32 -10.63 -9.20 -8.63
C LYS A 32 -9.61 -9.91 -7.76
N GLU A 33 -10.12 -10.61 -6.76
CA GLU A 33 -9.30 -11.50 -5.94
C GLU A 33 -8.66 -12.61 -6.80
N GLY A 34 -7.33 -12.71 -6.75
CA GLY A 34 -6.54 -13.64 -7.56
C GLY A 34 -6.24 -13.18 -9.00
N GLU A 35 -6.66 -11.98 -9.38
CA GLU A 35 -6.35 -11.39 -10.69
C GLU A 35 -5.01 -10.66 -10.67
N THR A 36 -4.33 -10.67 -11.82
CA THR A 36 -3.18 -9.80 -12.09
C THR A 36 -3.60 -8.74 -13.09
N LEU A 37 -3.55 -7.47 -12.68
CA LEU A 37 -3.89 -6.34 -13.53
C LEU A 37 -2.62 -5.56 -13.93
N GLY A 38 -2.42 -5.40 -15.23
CA GLY A 38 -1.36 -4.55 -15.79
C GLY A 38 -1.89 -3.17 -16.14
N LEU A 39 -1.22 -2.12 -15.68
CA LEU A 39 -1.49 -0.73 -16.07
C LEU A 39 -0.40 -0.25 -17.03
N VAL A 40 -0.78 0.02 -18.28
CA VAL A 40 0.14 0.41 -19.37
C VAL A 40 -0.22 1.77 -19.93
N GLY A 41 0.75 2.46 -20.51
CA GLY A 41 0.61 3.81 -21.06
C GLY A 41 1.95 4.53 -21.12
N GLU A 42 1.98 5.72 -21.71
CA GLU A 42 3.19 6.52 -21.89
C GLU A 42 3.77 7.06 -20.57
N THR A 43 5.04 7.43 -20.57
CA THR A 43 5.67 8.11 -19.43
C THR A 43 4.89 9.37 -19.07
N GLY A 44 4.58 9.56 -17.78
CA GLY A 44 3.83 10.73 -17.31
C GLY A 44 2.31 10.61 -17.37
N CYS A 45 1.72 9.54 -17.92
CA CYS A 45 0.26 9.39 -18.01
C CYS A 45 -0.44 9.03 -16.68
N GLY A 46 0.25 9.15 -15.54
CA GLY A 46 -0.34 8.92 -14.20
C GLY A 46 -0.23 7.50 -13.64
N LYS A 47 0.38 6.53 -14.33
CA LYS A 47 0.45 5.12 -13.84
C LYS A 47 0.97 4.98 -12.41
N SER A 48 2.13 5.55 -12.12
CA SER A 48 2.74 5.50 -10.78
C SER A 48 1.87 6.21 -9.75
N VAL A 49 1.24 7.33 -10.13
CA VAL A 49 0.35 8.10 -9.26
C VAL A 49 -0.90 7.30 -8.93
N THR A 50 -1.49 6.60 -9.90
CA THR A 50 -2.61 5.66 -9.67
C THR A 50 -2.22 4.60 -8.66
N SER A 51 -1.08 3.92 -8.88
CA SER A 51 -0.60 2.87 -7.97
C SER A 51 -0.34 3.40 -6.56
N LEU A 52 0.37 4.52 -6.41
CA LEU A 52 0.64 5.14 -5.10
C LEU A 52 -0.65 5.58 -4.38
N SER A 53 -1.64 6.05 -5.13
CA SER A 53 -2.93 6.46 -4.57
C SER A 53 -3.66 5.31 -3.89
N THR A 54 -3.52 4.07 -4.38
CA THR A 54 -4.16 2.88 -3.78
C THR A 54 -3.76 2.65 -2.33
N LEU A 55 -2.53 3.05 -1.98
CA LEU A 55 -1.97 2.95 -0.65
C LEU A 55 -1.98 4.28 0.11
N MET A 56 -2.61 5.33 -0.42
CA MET A 56 -2.59 6.67 0.13
C MET A 56 -1.15 7.24 0.28
N LEU A 57 -0.26 6.93 -0.67
CA LEU A 57 1.16 7.31 -0.68
C LEU A 57 1.48 8.41 -1.71
N VAL A 58 0.49 9.23 -2.09
CA VAL A 58 0.72 10.36 -3.00
C VAL A 58 1.67 11.35 -2.31
N PRO A 59 2.86 11.62 -2.86
CA PRO A 59 3.83 12.49 -2.21
C PRO A 59 3.41 13.97 -2.34
N PRO A 60 3.76 14.83 -1.37
CA PRO A 60 3.64 16.28 -1.53
C PRO A 60 4.41 16.77 -2.79
N PRO A 61 3.94 17.80 -3.49
CA PRO A 61 2.73 18.60 -3.23
C PRO A 61 1.43 17.98 -3.78
N GLY A 62 1.43 16.67 -4.07
CA GLY A 62 0.29 15.92 -4.57
C GLY A 62 -0.81 15.73 -3.53
N ARG A 63 -2.07 15.75 -3.97
CA ARG A 63 -3.26 15.54 -3.15
C ARG A 63 -4.31 14.75 -3.92
N ILE A 64 -4.98 13.84 -3.23
CA ILE A 64 -6.21 13.21 -3.70
C ILE A 64 -7.33 14.21 -3.46
N GLU A 65 -7.87 14.77 -4.54
CA GLU A 65 -8.90 15.84 -4.49
C GLU A 65 -10.32 15.28 -4.57
N GLY A 66 -10.47 14.03 -4.99
CA GLY A 66 -11.77 13.40 -5.15
C GLY A 66 -11.68 11.91 -5.44
N GLY A 67 -12.82 11.25 -5.32
CA GLY A 67 -12.99 9.82 -5.56
C GLY A 67 -12.94 8.97 -4.30
N ARG A 68 -12.95 7.66 -4.53
CA ARG A 68 -12.98 6.62 -3.51
C ARG A 68 -12.06 5.48 -3.92
N ILE A 69 -11.37 4.90 -2.95
CA ILE A 69 -10.54 3.72 -3.15
C ILE A 69 -10.98 2.71 -2.11
N PHE A 70 -11.58 1.62 -2.56
CA PHE A 70 -12.05 0.56 -1.68
C PHE A 70 -11.12 -0.63 -1.69
N PHE A 71 -10.71 -1.06 -0.51
CA PHE A 71 -9.97 -2.30 -0.31
C PHE A 71 -10.82 -3.32 0.47
N LYS A 72 -10.87 -4.55 -0.01
CA LYS A 72 -11.58 -5.64 0.67
C LYS A 72 -10.62 -6.38 1.61
N LYS A 73 -10.89 -6.30 2.92
CA LYS A 73 -10.17 -7.05 3.96
C LYS A 73 -11.10 -8.09 4.59
N GLY A 74 -10.93 -9.34 4.18
CA GLY A 74 -11.85 -10.42 4.55
C GLY A 74 -13.26 -10.14 4.04
N LYS A 75 -14.23 -10.00 4.97
CA LYS A 75 -15.63 -9.64 4.63
C LYS A 75 -15.90 -8.13 4.64
N LYS A 76 -14.94 -7.30 5.04
CA LYS A 76 -15.11 -5.84 5.16
C LYS A 76 -14.61 -5.14 3.90
N LYS A 77 -15.30 -4.07 3.51
CA LYS A 77 -14.88 -3.13 2.46
C LYS A 77 -14.46 -1.83 3.17
N ILE A 78 -13.22 -1.42 2.98
CA ILE A 78 -12.59 -0.28 3.65
C ILE A 78 -12.41 0.82 2.61
N ASP A 79 -12.93 2.02 2.87
CA ASP A 79 -12.64 3.20 2.06
C ASP A 79 -11.32 3.82 2.52
N MET A 80 -10.26 3.62 1.74
CA MET A 80 -8.89 4.04 2.05
C MET A 80 -8.78 5.56 2.20
N VAL A 81 -9.59 6.34 1.45
CA VAL A 81 -9.54 7.81 1.46
C VAL A 81 -10.03 8.40 2.79
N GLN A 82 -10.91 7.68 3.49
CA GLN A 82 -11.48 8.11 4.77
C GLN A 82 -10.72 7.61 6.00
N GLN A 83 -9.68 6.79 5.81
CA GLN A 83 -8.94 6.23 6.93
C GLN A 83 -7.94 7.23 7.51
N LYS A 84 -7.73 7.15 8.83
CA LYS A 84 -6.63 7.83 9.51
C LYS A 84 -5.32 7.09 9.25
N GLU A 85 -4.19 7.79 9.39
CA GLU A 85 -2.86 7.23 9.15
C GLU A 85 -2.59 5.96 10.00
N GLU A 86 -3.02 5.94 11.26
CA GLU A 86 -2.89 4.75 12.13
C GLU A 86 -3.60 3.51 11.59
N ASP A 87 -4.74 3.69 10.92
CA ASP A 87 -5.49 2.57 10.33
C ASP A 87 -4.91 2.17 8.98
N LEU A 88 -4.44 3.14 8.19
CA LEU A 88 -3.69 2.88 6.95
C LEU A 88 -2.40 2.10 7.25
N GLN A 89 -1.69 2.44 8.32
CA GLN A 89 -0.44 1.76 8.72
C GLN A 89 -0.67 0.27 9.04
N LYS A 90 -1.84 -0.09 9.61
CA LYS A 90 -2.21 -1.49 9.90
C LYS A 90 -2.56 -2.29 8.64
N ILE A 91 -2.89 -1.61 7.54
CA ILE A 91 -3.18 -2.21 6.23
C ILE A 91 -1.89 -2.33 5.41
N ARG A 92 -1.10 -1.25 5.37
CA ARG A 92 0.20 -1.21 4.69
C ARG A 92 1.16 -2.23 5.28
N GLY A 93 1.92 -2.91 4.43
CA GLY A 93 2.93 -3.91 4.80
C GLY A 93 2.37 -5.26 5.26
N LYS A 94 1.16 -5.29 5.83
CA LYS A 94 0.49 -6.53 6.27
C LYS A 94 -0.48 -7.09 5.24
N ASP A 95 -1.41 -6.27 4.76
CA ASP A 95 -2.46 -6.68 3.82
C ASP A 95 -2.16 -6.22 2.39
N ILE A 96 -1.54 -5.04 2.24
CA ILE A 96 -1.12 -4.49 0.94
C ILE A 96 0.33 -4.02 1.05
N SER A 97 1.16 -4.46 0.11
CA SER A 97 2.58 -4.09 0.04
C SER A 97 2.94 -3.59 -1.35
N MET A 98 3.98 -2.76 -1.44
CA MET A 98 4.45 -2.19 -2.69
C MET A 98 5.95 -2.36 -2.83
N ILE A 99 6.38 -2.67 -4.05
CA ILE A 99 7.78 -2.54 -4.47
C ILE A 99 7.83 -1.30 -5.36
N PHE A 100 8.64 -0.31 -4.96
CA PHE A 100 8.75 0.96 -5.67
C PHE A 100 9.60 0.81 -6.94
N GLN A 101 9.48 1.78 -7.85
CA GLN A 101 10.21 1.76 -9.14
C GLN A 101 11.73 1.80 -8.95
N GLU A 102 12.21 2.54 -7.95
CA GLU A 102 13.61 2.58 -7.53
C GLU A 102 13.75 1.91 -6.15
N PRO A 103 13.71 0.57 -6.08
CA PRO A 103 13.67 -0.12 -4.79
C PRO A 103 14.96 0.05 -3.99
N SER A 104 16.10 0.26 -4.66
CA SER A 104 17.39 0.49 -4.00
C SER A 104 17.43 1.80 -3.20
N ALA A 105 16.64 2.80 -3.59
CA ALA A 105 16.57 4.08 -2.88
C ALA A 105 15.87 3.94 -1.51
N ALA A 106 15.12 2.87 -1.30
CA ALA A 106 14.47 2.56 -0.03
C ALA A 106 15.38 1.78 0.95
N LEU A 107 16.58 1.38 0.51
CA LEU A 107 17.52 0.63 1.33
C LEU A 107 18.66 1.53 1.81
N ASP A 108 18.94 1.48 3.10
CA ASP A 108 20.06 2.20 3.70
C ASP A 108 21.30 1.27 3.75
N PRO A 109 22.41 1.63 3.08
CA PRO A 109 23.60 0.78 3.01
C PRO A 109 24.36 0.66 4.34
N VAL A 110 24.02 1.45 5.36
CA VAL A 110 24.61 1.36 6.70
C VAL A 110 24.07 0.14 7.47
N TYR A 111 22.88 -0.35 7.10
CA TYR A 111 22.22 -1.46 7.78
C TYR A 111 22.31 -2.77 6.98
N THR A 112 22.33 -3.89 7.68
CA THR A 112 22.31 -5.20 7.01
C THR A 112 20.95 -5.46 6.38
N VAL A 113 20.91 -6.37 5.40
CA VAL A 113 19.64 -6.84 4.83
C VAL A 113 18.72 -7.40 5.91
N SER A 114 19.27 -8.09 6.92
CA SER A 114 18.49 -8.61 8.05
C SER A 114 17.84 -7.50 8.87
N ASP A 115 18.56 -6.42 9.16
CA ASP A 115 18.03 -5.31 9.96
C ASP A 115 16.84 -4.65 9.24
N GLN A 116 16.99 -4.39 7.93
CA GLN A 116 15.97 -3.71 7.14
C GLN A 116 14.73 -4.58 6.91
N ILE A 117 14.89 -5.90 6.72
CA ILE A 117 13.76 -6.84 6.68
C ILE A 117 13.08 -6.92 8.05
N ALA A 118 13.86 -6.98 9.13
CA ALA A 118 13.34 -7.05 10.49
C ALA A 118 12.53 -5.79 10.84
N GLU A 119 13.03 -4.61 10.48
CA GLU A 119 12.34 -3.32 10.68
C GLU A 119 10.93 -3.33 10.07
N ALA A 120 10.81 -3.70 8.79
CA ALA A 120 9.51 -3.77 8.12
C ALA A 120 8.54 -4.74 8.82
N ILE A 121 9.02 -5.91 9.27
CA ILE A 121 8.22 -6.87 10.03
C ILE A 121 7.84 -6.31 11.40
N MET A 122 8.76 -5.64 12.09
CA MET A 122 8.55 -5.07 13.43
C MET A 122 7.58 -3.88 13.43
N HIS A 123 7.47 -3.15 12.32
CA HIS A 123 6.51 -2.07 12.17
C HIS A 123 5.12 -2.55 11.77
N HIS A 124 5.02 -3.53 10.86
CA HIS A 124 3.73 -3.89 10.25
C HIS A 124 3.16 -5.24 10.72
N ARG A 125 3.98 -6.14 11.28
CA ARG A 125 3.61 -7.54 11.57
C ARG A 125 4.13 -8.06 12.91
N ARG A 126 4.38 -7.15 13.87
CA ARG A 126 4.97 -7.48 15.19
C ARG A 126 4.18 -8.55 15.95
N GLU A 127 2.87 -8.42 16.01
CA GLU A 127 2.01 -9.39 16.73
C GLU A 127 2.12 -10.80 16.14
N GLU A 128 2.15 -10.93 14.81
CA GLU A 128 2.30 -12.22 14.15
C GLU A 128 3.66 -12.86 14.46
N MET A 129 4.70 -12.04 14.57
CA MET A 129 6.03 -12.51 14.95
C MET A 129 6.04 -13.05 16.38
N TYR A 130 5.47 -12.30 17.34
CA TYR A 130 5.39 -12.76 18.73
C TYR A 130 4.56 -14.04 18.87
N MET A 131 3.39 -14.11 18.24
CA MET A 131 2.54 -15.29 18.29
C MET A 131 3.24 -16.53 17.70
N LYS A 132 4.00 -16.37 16.61
CA LYS A 132 4.81 -17.45 16.05
C LYS A 132 5.92 -17.90 17.01
N ALA A 133 6.61 -16.95 17.65
CA ALA A 133 7.67 -17.25 18.61
C ALA A 133 7.13 -18.00 19.83
N PHE A 134 6.02 -17.54 20.42
CA PHE A 134 5.37 -18.22 21.55
C PHE A 134 4.93 -19.64 21.17
N LYS A 135 4.27 -19.81 20.02
CA LYS A 135 3.85 -21.13 19.55
C LYS A 135 5.02 -22.09 19.39
N GLN A 136 6.15 -21.63 18.84
CA GLN A 136 7.34 -22.46 18.70
C GLN A 136 7.92 -22.90 20.06
N ILE A 137 7.89 -22.03 21.06
CA ILE A 137 8.33 -22.36 22.42
C ILE A 137 7.38 -23.39 23.05
N GLU A 138 6.06 -23.19 22.95
CA GLU A 138 5.08 -24.16 23.45
C GLU A 138 5.20 -25.53 22.78
N ASP A 139 5.38 -25.55 21.45
CA ASP A 139 5.53 -26.79 20.68
C ASP A 139 6.82 -27.55 21.05
N ARG A 140 7.86 -26.86 21.53
CA ARG A 140 9.09 -27.48 22.06
C ARG A 140 8.87 -28.03 23.45
N LEU A 141 8.26 -27.25 24.34
CA LEU A 141 7.97 -27.67 25.72
C LEU A 141 7.02 -28.87 25.80
N LYS A 142 6.11 -29.03 24.83
CA LYS A 142 5.21 -30.19 24.75
C LYS A 142 5.87 -31.47 24.20
N LYS A 143 7.08 -31.37 23.65
CA LYS A 143 7.84 -32.51 23.09
C LYS A 143 8.88 -33.08 24.05
N GLU A 144 9.12 -32.39 25.17
CA GLU A 144 9.91 -32.85 26.31
C GLU A 144 9.00 -33.49 27.36
#